data_AF-A0A511Z855-F1
#
_entry.id   AF-A0A511Z855-F1
#
_cell.length_a   1.000
_cell.length_b   1.000
_cell.length_c   1.000
_cell.angle_alpha   90.00
_cell.angle_beta   90.00
_cell.angle_gamma   90.00
#
_symmetry.space_group_name_H-M   'P 1'
#
loop_
_entity.id
_entity.type
_entity.pdbx_description
1 polymer ?
#
loop_
_entity_poly.entity_id
_entity_poly.type
_entity_poly.pdbx_seq_one_letter_code
_entity_poly.pdbx_strand_id
1 'polypeptide(L)'
;MNMPIRALETIRHSGMVYKPGDIVNGLSDSEKERLLLLKSAERVETFSDVVEVVQEVDVDPELFKELRDDLDANYNADELKRAAKNAGVQFDAKDTKEKVMEAVIKQGKVELLLEDGE
;
A
#
# COMPACT_ATOMS: atom_id res chain seq x y z
N MET A 1 -16.07 -21.72 7.28
CA MET A 1 -15.80 -20.31 6.92
C MET A 1 -14.46 -20.30 6.22
N ASN A 2 -14.38 -19.77 4.99
CA ASN A 2 -13.10 -19.71 4.28
C ASN A 2 -12.25 -18.62 4.93
N MET A 3 -11.29 -19.01 5.76
CA MET A 3 -10.38 -18.07 6.43
C MET A 3 -9.25 -17.71 5.48
N PRO A 4 -9.11 -16.44 5.06
CA PRO A 4 -7.93 -15.99 4.35
C PRO A 4 -6.76 -15.88 5.34
N ILE A 5 -5.58 -16.31 4.90
CA ILE A 5 -4.33 -16.11 5.65
C ILE A 5 -3.36 -15.32 4.79
N ARG A 6 -2.55 -14.47 5.42
CA ARG A 6 -1.48 -13.72 4.76
C ARG A 6 -0.15 -14.39 5.03
N ALA A 7 0.66 -14.58 4.00
CA ALA A 7 2.01 -15.12 4.12
C ALA A 7 2.92 -14.11 4.82
N LEU A 8 3.65 -14.53 5.84
CA LEU A 8 4.71 -13.73 6.48
C LEU A 8 6.09 -14.03 5.88
N GLU A 9 6.23 -15.22 5.30
CA GLU A 9 7.45 -15.71 4.66
C GLU A 9 7.13 -16.25 3.26
N THR A 10 8.17 -16.60 2.49
CA THR A 10 7.95 -17.24 1.19
C THR A 10 7.41 -18.66 1.39
N ILE A 11 6.18 -18.92 0.96
CA ILE A 11 5.52 -20.23 1.06
C ILE A 11 5.47 -20.86 -0.33
N ARG A 12 5.93 -22.11 -0.45
CA ARG A 12 5.79 -22.89 -1.68
C ARG A 12 4.80 -24.02 -1.45
N HIS A 13 3.70 -24.01 -2.17
CA HIS A 13 2.65 -25.01 -2.01
C HIS A 13 1.90 -25.27 -3.31
N SER A 14 1.71 -26.54 -3.66
CA SER A 14 0.96 -26.98 -4.87
C SER A 14 1.40 -26.29 -6.17
N GLY A 15 2.72 -26.09 -6.33
CA GLY A 15 3.30 -25.43 -7.50
C GLY A 15 3.17 -23.90 -7.50
N MET A 16 2.47 -23.32 -6.52
CA MET A 16 2.35 -21.88 -6.32
C MET A 16 3.39 -21.38 -5.31
N VAL A 17 3.90 -20.18 -5.53
CA VAL A 17 4.83 -19.49 -4.64
C VAL A 17 4.15 -18.23 -4.14
N TYR A 18 3.93 -18.15 -2.83
CA TYR A 18 3.38 -17.00 -2.14
C TYR A 18 4.54 -16.23 -1.50
N LYS A 19 4.64 -14.93 -1.77
CA LYS A 19 5.62 -14.03 -1.17
C LYS A 19 5.09 -13.47 0.16
N PRO A 20 5.97 -12.97 1.05
CA PRO A 20 5.55 -12.21 2.21
C PRO A 20 4.57 -11.09 1.81
N GLY A 21 3.42 -11.02 2.46
CA GLY A 21 2.32 -10.10 2.15
C GLY A 21 1.20 -10.70 1.30
N ASP A 22 1.44 -11.81 0.58
CA ASP A 22 0.44 -12.40 -0.30
C ASP A 22 -0.70 -13.07 0.49
N ILE A 23 -1.93 -12.95 -0.03
CA ILE A 23 -3.08 -13.69 0.47
C ILE A 23 -3.02 -15.12 -0.08
N VAL A 24 -2.89 -16.09 0.82
CA VAL A 24 -2.81 -17.50 0.47
C VAL A 24 -4.22 -18.07 0.36
N ASN A 25 -4.64 -18.35 -0.87
CA ASN A 25 -5.93 -18.95 -1.19
C ASN A 25 -5.76 -20.39 -1.70
N GLY A 26 -6.80 -21.22 -1.59
CA GLY A 26 -6.80 -22.58 -2.14
C GLY A 26 -6.10 -23.64 -1.28
N LEU A 27 -5.74 -23.31 -0.04
CA LEU A 27 -5.30 -24.28 0.97
C LEU A 27 -6.49 -24.91 1.70
N SER A 28 -6.32 -26.16 2.13
CA SER A 28 -7.22 -26.80 3.09
C SER A 28 -7.08 -26.18 4.49
N ASP A 29 -8.10 -26.32 5.32
CA ASP A 29 -8.12 -25.71 6.65
C ASP A 29 -6.97 -26.23 7.55
N SER A 30 -6.60 -27.51 7.42
CA SER A 30 -5.47 -28.10 8.13
C SER A 30 -4.11 -27.53 7.70
N GLU A 31 -3.96 -27.20 6.42
CA GLU A 31 -2.75 -26.54 5.91
C GLU A 31 -2.65 -25.09 6.40
N LYS A 32 -3.77 -24.39 6.45
CA LYS A 32 -3.82 -23.03 7.00
C LYS A 32 -3.48 -23.02 8.49
N GLU A 33 -4.06 -23.92 9.28
CA GLU A 33 -3.73 -24.05 10.71
C GLU A 33 -2.25 -24.37 10.92
N ARG A 34 -1.68 -25.24 10.08
CA ARG A 34 -0.25 -25.56 10.15
C ARG A 34 0.62 -24.33 9.88
N LEU A 35 0.27 -23.50 8.90
CA LEU A 35 1.03 -22.28 8.59
C LEU A 35 0.89 -21.21 9.69
N LEU A 36 -0.29 -21.09 10.30
CA LEU A 36 -0.51 -20.24 11.46
C LEU A 36 0.30 -20.73 12.68
N LEU A 37 0.33 -22.03 12.94
CA LEU A 37 1.09 -22.63 14.04
C LEU A 37 2.60 -22.43 13.87
N LEU A 38 3.09 -22.56 12.62
CA LEU A 38 4.49 -22.31 12.27
C LEU A 38 4.85 -20.82 12.26
N LYS A 39 3.87 -19.93 12.42
CA LYS A 39 4.04 -18.47 12.30
C LYS A 39 4.61 -18.01 10.96
N SER A 40 4.46 -18.82 9.92
CA SER A 40 4.81 -18.44 8.54
C SER A 40 3.66 -17.74 7.83
N ALA A 41 2.46 -17.70 8.44
CA ALA A 41 1.31 -16.93 7.98
C ALA A 41 0.53 -16.38 9.18
N GLU A 42 -0.32 -15.36 8.94
CA GLU A 42 -1.22 -14.80 9.93
C GLU A 42 -2.67 -14.80 9.45
N ARG A 43 -3.62 -14.80 10.40
CA ARG A 43 -5.05 -14.74 10.11
C ARG A 43 -5.43 -13.31 9.74
N VAL A 44 -6.14 -13.17 8.62
CA VAL A 44 -6.72 -11.89 8.20
C VAL A 44 -8.20 -11.90 8.62
N GLU A 45 -8.53 -11.19 9.71
CA GLU A 45 -9.90 -11.19 10.28
C GLU A 45 -10.84 -10.21 9.55
N THR A 46 -10.29 -9.20 8.89
CA THR A 46 -11.07 -8.24 8.10
C THR A 46 -10.38 -7.93 6.77
N PHE A 47 -11.17 -7.71 5.72
CA PHE A 47 -10.66 -7.19 4.43
C PHE A 47 -9.91 -5.85 4.58
N SER A 48 -10.03 -5.16 5.73
CA SER A 48 -9.27 -3.95 6.05
C SER A 48 -7.81 -4.19 6.47
N ASP A 49 -7.41 -5.43 6.77
CA ASP A 49 -6.01 -5.79 7.09
C ASP A 49 -5.24 -6.27 5.85
N VAL A 50 -5.90 -6.34 4.69
CA VAL A 50 -5.22 -6.32 3.41
C VAL A 50 -4.57 -4.94 3.38
N VAL A 51 -3.29 -4.88 3.78
CA VAL A 51 -2.40 -3.78 3.42
C VAL A 51 -2.72 -3.53 1.95
N GLU A 52 -3.39 -2.42 1.65
CA GLU A 52 -3.55 -1.96 0.29
C GLU A 52 -2.14 -2.05 -0.26
N VAL A 53 -1.92 -3.03 -1.13
CA VAL A 53 -0.69 -3.10 -1.90
C VAL A 53 -0.77 -1.80 -2.65
N VAL A 54 -0.03 -0.81 -2.15
CA VAL A 54 0.20 0.45 -2.82
C VAL A 54 0.75 0.01 -4.16
N GLN A 55 -0.11 -0.04 -5.18
CA GLN A 55 0.34 -0.19 -6.54
C GLN A 55 1.09 1.10 -6.77
N GLU A 56 2.42 1.03 -6.64
CA GLU A 56 3.29 2.11 -7.08
C GLU A 56 2.97 2.27 -8.56
N VAL A 57 2.25 3.35 -8.88
CA VAL A 57 1.94 3.69 -10.26
C VAL A 57 3.26 4.06 -10.91
N ASP A 58 3.61 3.38 -11.99
CA ASP A 58 4.76 3.73 -12.80
C ASP A 58 4.38 4.99 -13.61
N VAL A 59 4.64 6.15 -13.01
CA VAL A 59 4.34 7.46 -13.59
C VAL A 59 5.50 7.86 -14.50
N ASP A 60 5.18 8.35 -15.70
CA ASP A 60 6.17 8.88 -16.64
C ASP A 60 7.07 9.93 -15.93
N PRO A 61 8.40 9.90 -16.13
CA PRO A 61 9.31 10.82 -15.43
C PRO A 61 9.04 12.31 -15.67
N GLU A 62 8.54 12.70 -16.85
CA GLU A 62 8.20 14.09 -17.13
C GLU A 62 6.94 14.50 -16.35
N LEU A 63 5.92 13.65 -16.37
CA LEU A 63 4.69 13.85 -15.59
C LEU A 63 4.95 13.84 -14.09
N PHE A 64 5.84 12.97 -13.61
CA PHE A 64 6.23 12.92 -12.21
C PHE A 64 6.82 14.24 -11.73
N LYS A 65 7.66 14.86 -12.57
CA LYS A 65 8.26 16.15 -12.25
C LYS A 65 7.22 17.26 -12.23
N GLU A 66 6.31 17.29 -13.19
CA GLU A 66 5.21 18.26 -13.25
C GLU A 66 4.32 18.18 -12.00
N LEU A 67 3.83 16.99 -11.65
CA LEU A 67 3.00 16.77 -10.46
C LEU A 67 3.74 17.12 -9.15
N ARG A 68 5.05 16.89 -9.11
CA ARG A 68 5.88 17.28 -7.95
C ARG A 68 5.98 18.79 -7.84
N ASP A 69 6.23 19.49 -8.95
CA ASP A 69 6.34 20.95 -8.97
C ASP A 69 4.98 21.59 -8.60
N ASP A 70 3.86 21.02 -9.06
CA ASP A 70 2.51 21.49 -8.71
C ASP A 70 2.18 21.28 -7.22
N LEU A 71 2.48 20.11 -6.66
CA LEU A 71 2.31 19.86 -5.23
C LEU A 71 3.23 20.76 -4.38
N ASP A 72 4.45 21.04 -4.86
CA ASP A 72 5.39 21.89 -4.16
C ASP A 72 4.92 23.35 -4.13
N ALA A 73 4.33 23.83 -5.22
CA ALA A 73 3.77 25.17 -5.36
C ALA A 73 2.47 25.38 -4.57
N ASN A 74 1.59 24.37 -4.53
CA ASN A 74 0.26 24.49 -3.91
C ASN A 74 0.24 24.23 -2.40
N TYR A 75 1.22 23.49 -1.86
CA TYR A 75 1.21 23.09 -0.45
C TYR A 75 2.51 23.43 0.25
N ASN A 76 2.42 23.85 1.51
CA ASN A 76 3.58 23.77 2.42
C ASN A 76 3.73 22.36 3.04
N ALA A 77 4.84 22.13 3.74
CA ALA A 77 5.16 20.81 4.28
C ALA A 77 4.10 20.24 5.26
N ASP A 78 3.50 21.09 6.10
CA ASP A 78 2.52 20.67 7.09
C ASP A 78 1.13 20.47 6.47
N GLU A 79 0.76 21.33 5.53
CA GLU A 79 -0.49 21.23 4.77
C GLU A 79 -0.50 19.98 3.89
N LEU A 80 0.61 19.71 3.18
CA LEU A 80 0.75 18.51 2.36
C LEU A 80 0.59 17.25 3.20
N LYS A 81 1.25 17.17 4.37
CA LYS A 81 1.12 16.02 5.28
C LYS A 81 -0.32 15.81 5.73
N ARG A 82 -1.04 16.89 6.04
CA ARG A 82 -2.46 16.82 6.43
C ARG A 82 -3.33 16.36 5.26
N ALA A 83 -3.17 16.96 4.08
CA ALA A 83 -3.92 16.61 2.88
C ALA A 83 -3.64 15.15 2.46
N ALA A 84 -2.37 14.74 2.43
CA ALA A 84 -1.95 13.38 2.15
C ALA A 84 -2.57 12.38 3.13
N LYS A 85 -2.58 12.70 4.44
CA LYS A 85 -3.21 11.84 5.45
C LYS A 85 -4.72 11.72 5.25
N ASN A 86 -5.40 12.82 4.90
CA ASN A 86 -6.84 12.81 4.60
C ASN A 86 -7.17 12.01 3.35
N ALA A 87 -6.29 12.04 2.33
CA ALA A 87 -6.38 11.20 1.14
C ALA A 87 -5.99 9.73 1.41
N GLY A 88 -5.59 9.39 2.64
CA GLY A 88 -5.16 8.04 3.03
C GLY A 88 -3.80 7.64 2.43
N VAL A 89 -2.93 8.60 2.11
CA VAL A 89 -1.56 8.33 1.67
C VAL A 89 -0.78 7.79 2.85
N GLN A 90 -0.08 6.67 2.63
CA GLN A 90 0.82 6.09 3.64
C GLN A 90 2.20 6.74 3.54
N PHE A 91 2.66 7.37 4.62
CA PHE A 91 4.00 7.97 4.77
C PHE A 91 4.42 8.01 6.26
N ASP A 92 5.72 8.12 6.56
CA ASP A 92 6.20 8.26 7.94
C ASP A 92 6.06 9.70 8.42
N ALA A 93 5.68 9.92 9.69
CA ALA A 93 5.54 11.27 10.24
C ALA A 93 6.83 12.11 10.13
N LYS A 94 7.99 11.46 10.10
CA LYS A 94 9.33 12.06 9.96
C LYS A 94 9.74 12.32 8.52
N ASP A 95 8.96 11.86 7.54
CA ASP A 95 9.28 12.08 6.13
C ASP A 95 9.29 13.57 5.79
N THR A 96 10.17 13.94 4.85
CA THR A 96 10.29 15.30 4.34
C THR A 96 9.13 15.61 3.40
N LYS A 97 8.86 16.89 3.14
CA LYS A 97 7.85 17.33 2.15
C LYS A 97 8.02 16.59 0.83
N GLU A 98 9.26 16.50 0.34
CA GLU A 98 9.61 15.79 -0.88
C GLU A 98 9.16 14.33 -0.87
N LYS A 99 9.51 13.58 0.18
CA LYS A 99 9.11 12.17 0.29
C LYS A 99 7.59 12.00 0.37
N VAL A 100 6.89 12.94 1.00
CA VAL A 100 5.42 12.91 1.05
C VAL A 100 4.84 13.17 -0.34
N MET A 101 5.40 14.11 -1.12
CA MET A 101 4.98 14.32 -2.52
C MET A 101 5.20 13.06 -3.37
N GLU A 102 6.37 12.43 -3.24
CA GLU A 102 6.66 11.18 -3.94
C GLU A 102 5.67 10.07 -3.56
N ALA A 103 5.32 9.96 -2.27
CA ALA A 103 4.33 9.01 -1.79
C ALA A 103 2.94 9.28 -2.36
N VAL A 104 2.51 10.55 -2.44
CA VAL A 104 1.23 10.96 -3.05
C VAL A 104 1.21 10.58 -4.54
N ILE A 105 2.28 10.88 -5.30
CA ILE A 105 2.38 10.60 -6.74
C ILE A 105 2.41 9.10 -7.02
N LYS A 106 3.27 8.36 -6.31
CA LYS A 106 3.36 6.90 -6.48
C LYS A 106 2.09 6.16 -6.07
N GLN A 107 1.34 6.69 -5.10
CA GLN A 107 0.05 6.13 -4.70
C GLN A 107 -1.10 6.54 -5.63
N GLY A 108 -0.85 7.37 -6.65
CA GLY A 108 -1.87 7.85 -7.58
C GLY A 108 -2.92 8.75 -6.92
N LYS A 109 -2.56 9.41 -5.80
CA LYS A 109 -3.49 10.21 -4.99
C LYS A 109 -3.38 11.71 -5.25
N VAL A 110 -2.63 12.10 -6.27
CA VAL A 110 -2.38 13.52 -6.60
C VAL A 110 -3.67 14.24 -6.95
N GLU A 111 -4.56 13.59 -7.70
CA GLU A 111 -5.88 14.14 -8.07
C GLU A 111 -6.77 14.44 -6.85
N LEU A 112 -6.60 13.69 -5.76
CA LEU A 112 -7.32 13.93 -4.50
C LEU A 112 -6.79 15.16 -3.73
N LEU A 113 -5.63 15.66 -4.11
CA LEU A 113 -5.00 16.84 -3.49
C LEU A 113 -5.12 18.05 -4.40
N LEU A 114 -4.73 17.92 -5.67
CA LEU A 114 -4.75 19.00 -6.65
C LEU A 114 -6.12 19.17 -7.33
N GLU A 115 -7.23 19.02 -6.60
CA GLU A 115 -8.55 19.31 -7.17
C GLU A 115 -8.58 20.72 -7.79
N ASP A 116 -8.47 20.80 -9.11
CA ASP A 116 -8.88 21.95 -9.91
C ASP A 116 -10.28 21.65 -10.44
N GLY A 117 -11.18 22.61 -10.22
CA GLY A 117 -12.62 22.44 -10.23
C GLY A 117 -13.25 22.06 -11.56
N GLU A 118 -14.40 21.39 -11.45
CA GLU A 118 -15.51 21.63 -12.39
C GLU A 118 -16.06 23.06 -12.25
#